data_AF-A0A7L3MQE5-F1
#
_entry.id   AF-A0A7L3MQE5-F1
#
_cell.length_a   1.000
_cell.length_b   1.000
_cell.length_c   1.000
_cell.angle_alpha   90.00
_cell.angle_beta   90.00
_cell.angle_gamma   90.00
#
_symmetry.space_group_name_H-M   'P 1'
#
loop_
_entity.id
_entity.type
_entity.pdbx_description
1 polymer ?
#
loop_
_entity_poly.entity_id
_entity_poly.type
_entity_poly.pdbx_seq_one_letter_code
_entity_poly.pdbx_strand_id
1 'polypeptide(L)'
;LNPLFQAMECDVCAAFYSGVPEDILSRAFKLTVTREDIYTLQPKGWLNDKIMNFYMGLLMERSKKEGYPAVYAFNTFFYVKLSSTSHREVKRWTQGVNIFEHDIIFVPIHLRAHWTLLVVDLRKKTIKYFDSLGHRGDHICITIL
;
A
#
# COMPACT_ATOMS: atom_id res chain seq x y z
N LEU A 1 19.85 9.29 4.92
CA LEU A 1 18.47 9.82 4.92
C LEU A 1 18.58 11.34 4.89
N ASN A 2 17.74 12.02 4.12
CA ASN A 2 17.71 13.48 4.11
C ASN A 2 16.98 13.96 5.37
N PRO A 3 17.56 14.91 6.13
CA PRO A 3 16.89 15.47 7.31
C PRO A 3 15.64 16.25 6.89
N LEU A 4 14.66 16.34 7.79
CA LEU A 4 13.53 17.24 7.61
C LEU A 4 14.00 18.68 7.85
N PHE A 5 13.51 19.61 7.03
CA PHE A 5 13.67 21.04 7.28
C PHE A 5 12.65 21.49 8.34
N GLN A 6 12.95 22.57 9.06
CA GLN A 6 12.07 23.12 10.10
C GLN A 6 10.62 23.34 9.61
N ALA A 7 10.44 23.85 8.38
CA ALA A 7 9.12 24.02 7.80
C ALA A 7 8.36 22.69 7.63
N MET A 8 9.07 21.61 7.24
CA MET A 8 8.47 20.28 7.12
C MET A 8 8.07 19.72 8.47
N GLU A 9 8.87 19.95 9.51
CA GLU A 9 8.52 19.56 10.88
C GLU A 9 7.27 20.30 11.35
N CYS A 10 7.15 21.61 11.07
CA CYS A 10 5.94 22.38 11.36
C CYS A 10 4.70 21.81 10.65
N ASP A 11 4.82 21.47 9.36
CA ASP A 11 3.71 20.87 8.59
C ASP A 11 3.28 19.51 9.16
N VAL A 12 4.25 18.66 9.52
CA VAL A 12 3.98 17.37 10.16
C VAL A 12 3.32 17.54 11.53
N CYS A 13 3.80 18.48 12.34
CA CYS A 13 3.17 18.82 13.62
C CYS A 13 1.74 19.33 13.45
N ALA A 14 1.50 20.22 12.49
CA ALA A 14 0.16 20.74 12.20
C ALA A 14 -0.79 19.63 11.73
N ALA A 15 -0.29 18.69 10.92
CA ALA A 15 -1.05 17.52 10.49
C ALA A 15 -1.45 16.62 11.67
N PHE A 16 -0.60 16.49 12.70
CA PHE A 16 -0.88 15.65 13.86
C PHE A 16 -1.67 16.31 15.00
N TYR A 17 -1.59 17.63 15.17
CA TYR A 17 -2.01 18.25 16.43
C TYR A 17 -2.95 19.46 16.28
N SER A 18 -3.29 19.86 15.06
CA SER A 18 -4.07 21.09 14.83
C SER A 18 -5.24 20.85 13.89
N GLY A 19 -6.48 20.88 14.38
CA GLY A 19 -7.70 20.71 13.57
C GLY A 19 -8.62 19.62 14.13
N VAL A 20 -9.62 19.21 13.34
CA VAL A 20 -10.57 18.16 13.71
C VAL A 20 -10.30 16.85 12.95
N PRO A 21 -10.67 15.67 13.49
CA PRO A 21 -10.38 14.38 12.87
C PRO A 21 -10.87 14.23 11.42
N GLU A 22 -11.99 14.87 11.08
CA GLU A 22 -12.64 14.81 9.77
C GLU A 22 -11.99 15.71 8.71
N ASP A 23 -11.05 16.59 9.11
CA ASP A 23 -10.33 17.46 8.19
C ASP A 23 -9.67 16.64 7.08
N ILE A 24 -9.89 17.05 5.84
CA ILE A 24 -9.31 16.38 4.69
C ILE A 24 -7.94 17.00 4.41
N LEU A 25 -6.89 16.20 4.63
CA LEU A 25 -5.51 16.63 4.45
C LEU A 25 -4.97 16.31 3.06
N SER A 26 -5.51 15.28 2.40
CA SER A 26 -5.15 14.97 1.01
C SER A 26 -6.26 14.25 0.25
N ARG A 27 -6.32 14.49 -1.06
CA ARG A 27 -7.18 13.77 -2.01
C ARG A 27 -6.38 13.43 -3.27
N ALA A 28 -6.21 12.14 -3.53
CA ALA A 28 -5.55 11.62 -4.73
C ALA A 28 -5.98 10.16 -4.94
N PHE A 29 -5.80 9.61 -6.14
CA PHE A 29 -6.03 8.19 -6.41
C PHE A 29 -7.45 7.69 -6.08
N LYS A 30 -8.45 8.60 -6.12
CA LYS A 30 -9.84 8.37 -5.66
C LYS A 30 -9.96 8.02 -4.16
N LEU A 31 -8.91 8.30 -3.39
CA LEU A 31 -8.86 8.19 -1.95
C LEU A 31 -8.92 9.59 -1.32
N THR A 32 -9.53 9.66 -0.14
CA THR A 32 -9.52 10.82 0.73
C THR A 32 -8.83 10.41 2.01
N VAL A 33 -7.78 11.15 2.39
CA VAL A 33 -7.05 10.97 3.64
C VAL A 33 -7.44 12.09 4.58
N THR A 34 -8.05 11.72 5.70
CA THR A 34 -8.41 12.66 6.75
C THR A 34 -7.28 12.80 7.77
N ARG A 35 -7.44 13.74 8.69
CA ARG A 35 -6.55 13.90 9.83
C ARG A 35 -6.55 12.66 10.73
N GLU A 36 -7.71 12.08 10.98
CA GLU A 36 -7.82 10.81 11.71
C GLU A 36 -6.99 9.70 11.06
N ASP A 37 -7.01 9.61 9.73
CA ASP A 37 -6.17 8.66 8.99
C ASP A 37 -4.67 8.95 9.21
N ILE A 38 -4.28 10.23 9.15
CA ILE A 38 -2.89 10.65 9.41
C ILE A 38 -2.45 10.35 10.85
N TYR A 39 -3.32 10.41 11.85
CA TYR A 39 -2.96 10.07 13.24
C TYR A 39 -2.37 8.65 13.37
N THR A 40 -2.74 7.73 12.48
CA THR A 40 -2.18 6.38 12.47
C THR A 40 -0.67 6.33 12.19
N LEU A 41 -0.09 7.39 11.61
CA LEU A 41 1.35 7.56 11.37
C LEU A 41 2.12 8.05 12.60
N GLN A 42 1.45 8.40 13.70
CA GLN A 42 2.12 8.82 14.92
C GLN A 42 3.02 7.70 15.49
N PRO A 43 4.04 8.04 16.29
CA PRO A 43 4.89 7.05 16.93
C PRO A 43 4.05 6.01 17.71
N LYS A 44 4.34 4.72 17.47
CA LYS A 44 3.60 3.57 18.03
C LYS A 44 2.15 3.42 17.54
N GLY A 45 1.74 4.21 16.55
CA GLY A 45 0.47 4.05 15.85
C GLY A 45 0.47 2.81 14.94
N TRP A 46 -0.73 2.31 14.66
CA TRP A 46 -0.96 1.24 13.69
C TRP A 46 -1.58 1.83 12.44
N LEU A 47 -0.86 1.77 11.31
CA LEU A 47 -1.33 2.26 10.03
C LEU A 47 -2.67 1.62 9.67
N ASN A 48 -3.64 2.44 9.28
CA ASN A 48 -4.88 1.94 8.71
C ASN A 48 -4.72 1.63 7.21
N ASP A 49 -5.74 1.00 6.65
CA ASP A 49 -5.83 0.61 5.26
C ASP A 49 -5.79 1.82 4.31
N LYS A 50 -6.40 2.96 4.67
CA LYS A 50 -6.38 4.16 3.82
C LYS A 50 -4.97 4.71 3.65
N ILE A 51 -4.18 4.81 4.72
CA ILE A 51 -2.79 5.26 4.63
C ILE A 51 -1.95 4.29 3.79
N MET A 52 -2.11 2.98 4.00
CA MET A 52 -1.42 1.96 3.20
C MET A 52 -1.78 2.07 1.72
N ASN A 53 -3.07 2.16 1.39
CA ASN A 53 -3.54 2.29 0.01
C ASN A 53 -3.10 3.61 -0.64
N PHE A 54 -3.11 4.71 0.12
CA PHE A 54 -2.65 6.01 -0.37
C PHE A 54 -1.15 5.98 -0.70
N TYR A 55 -0.33 5.37 0.16
CA TYR A 55 1.09 5.22 -0.08
C TYR A 55 1.38 4.32 -1.29
N MET A 56 0.62 3.23 -1.47
CA MET A 56 0.71 2.41 -2.68
C MET A 56 0.37 3.22 -3.94
N GLY A 57 -0.63 4.11 -3.88
CA GLY A 57 -0.94 5.07 -4.95
C GLY A 57 0.24 6.01 -5.25
N LEU A 58 0.91 6.54 -4.23
CA LEU A 58 2.12 7.36 -4.40
C LEU A 58 3.26 6.58 -5.08
N LEU A 59 3.44 5.30 -4.76
CA LEU A 59 4.44 4.44 -5.40
C LEU A 59 4.12 4.20 -6.88
N MET A 60 2.84 3.93 -7.20
CA MET A 60 2.37 3.82 -8.59
C MET A 60 2.60 5.14 -9.35
N GLU A 61 2.30 6.29 -8.75
CA GLU A 61 2.53 7.59 -9.39
C GLU A 61 4.02 7.88 -9.62
N ARG A 62 4.86 7.60 -8.62
CA ARG A 62 6.32 7.72 -8.76
C ARG A 62 6.87 6.82 -9.86
N SER A 63 6.29 5.63 -10.05
CA SER A 63 6.72 4.66 -11.05
C SER A 63 6.58 5.16 -12.50
N LYS A 64 5.75 6.19 -12.74
CA LYS A 64 5.59 6.80 -14.06
C LYS A 64 6.76 7.70 -14.46
N LYS A 65 7.63 8.08 -13.52
CA LYS A 65 8.82 8.88 -13.79
C LYS A 65 9.88 8.02 -14.48
N GLU A 66 10.62 8.62 -15.41
CA GLU A 66 11.71 7.93 -16.10
C GLU A 66 12.73 7.33 -15.11
N GLY A 67 13.23 6.13 -15.46
CA GLY A 67 14.21 5.39 -14.66
C GLY A 67 13.63 4.52 -13.54
N TYR A 68 12.31 4.58 -13.28
CA TYR A 68 11.65 3.66 -12.35
C TYR A 68 10.99 2.48 -13.10
N PRO A 69 10.91 1.28 -12.47
CA PRO A 69 10.13 0.18 -13.02
C PRO A 69 8.63 0.48 -12.95
N ALA A 70 7.86 0.01 -13.93
CA ALA A 70 6.41 0.17 -13.93
C ALA A 70 5.78 -0.62 -12.77
N VAL A 71 4.98 0.05 -11.94
CA VAL A 71 4.39 -0.56 -10.72
C VAL A 71 2.87 -0.62 -10.83
N TYR A 72 2.32 -1.79 -10.52
CA TYR A 72 0.93 -1.94 -10.14
C TYR A 72 0.84 -2.29 -8.65
N ALA A 73 -0.13 -1.74 -7.93
CA ALA A 73 -0.40 -2.12 -6.56
C ALA A 73 -1.88 -2.46 -6.39
N PHE A 74 -2.15 -3.62 -5.82
CA PHE A 74 -3.50 -3.95 -5.36
C PHE A 74 -3.82 -3.16 -4.08
N ASN A 75 -5.11 -2.91 -3.85
CA ASN A 75 -5.53 -2.38 -2.56
C ASN A 75 -5.42 -3.47 -1.47
N THR A 76 -5.40 -3.04 -0.21
CA THR A 76 -5.22 -3.88 0.99
C THR A 76 -6.28 -4.97 1.18
N PHE A 77 -7.44 -4.87 0.52
CA PHE A 77 -8.53 -5.84 0.62
C PHE A 77 -8.41 -6.99 -0.39
N PHE A 78 -7.55 -6.85 -1.41
CA PHE A 78 -7.42 -7.82 -2.49
C PHE A 78 -7.07 -9.22 -1.98
N TYR A 79 -6.01 -9.34 -1.18
CA TYR A 79 -5.56 -10.65 -0.70
C TYR A 79 -6.59 -11.32 0.20
N VAL A 80 -7.19 -10.57 1.12
CA VAL A 80 -8.24 -11.10 2.01
C VAL A 80 -9.41 -11.61 1.19
N LYS A 81 -9.81 -10.89 0.15
CA LYS A 81 -10.89 -11.34 -0.74
C LYS A 81 -10.49 -12.58 -1.54
N LEU A 82 -9.30 -12.59 -2.13
CA LEU A 82 -8.79 -13.73 -2.90
C LEU A 82 -8.63 -15.00 -2.04
N SER A 83 -8.13 -14.87 -0.82
CA SER A 83 -7.90 -16.00 0.09
C SER A 83 -9.18 -16.58 0.70
N SER A 84 -10.27 -15.80 0.76
CA SER A 84 -11.54 -16.24 1.33
C SER A 84 -12.56 -16.71 0.30
N THR A 85 -12.36 -16.39 -0.98
CA THR A 85 -13.33 -16.69 -2.04
C THR A 85 -12.68 -17.21 -3.32
N SER A 86 -13.49 -17.63 -4.29
CA SER A 86 -12.93 -18.09 -5.57
C SER A 86 -12.38 -16.91 -6.39
N HIS A 87 -11.33 -17.17 -7.19
CA HIS A 87 -10.73 -16.20 -8.12
C HIS A 87 -11.76 -15.42 -8.97
N ARG A 88 -12.94 -16.01 -9.27
CA ARG A 88 -14.01 -15.37 -10.03
C ARG A 88 -14.47 -14.04 -9.42
N GLU A 89 -14.42 -13.89 -8.10
CA GLU A 89 -14.88 -12.69 -7.41
C GLU A 89 -13.89 -11.51 -7.50
N VAL A 90 -12.59 -11.81 -7.63
CA VAL A 90 -11.55 -10.77 -7.77
C VAL A 90 -11.20 -10.47 -9.21
N LYS A 91 -11.69 -11.25 -10.19
CA LYS A 91 -11.42 -11.04 -11.63
C LYS A 91 -11.73 -9.61 -12.11
N ARG A 92 -12.75 -8.96 -11.56
CA ARG A 92 -13.14 -7.59 -11.94
C ARG A 92 -12.20 -6.52 -11.40
N TRP A 93 -11.32 -6.83 -10.45
CA TRP A 93 -10.44 -5.85 -9.80
C TRP A 93 -9.32 -5.36 -10.73
N THR A 94 -9.00 -6.17 -11.74
CA THR A 94 -8.08 -5.79 -12.82
C THR A 94 -8.83 -5.46 -14.11
N GLN A 95 -10.14 -5.18 -14.05
CA GLN A 95 -10.91 -4.80 -15.23
C GLN A 95 -10.39 -3.46 -15.78
N GLY A 96 -9.94 -3.47 -17.04
CA GLY A 96 -9.37 -2.28 -17.69
C GLY A 96 -7.89 -2.03 -17.41
N VAL A 97 -7.19 -2.97 -16.75
CA VAL A 97 -5.73 -2.90 -16.58
C VAL A 97 -5.10 -4.25 -16.89
N ASN A 98 -4.07 -4.25 -17.74
CA ASN A 98 -3.24 -5.42 -17.95
C ASN A 98 -2.07 -5.40 -16.95
N ILE A 99 -2.22 -6.12 -15.84
CA ILE A 99 -1.18 -6.15 -14.79
C ILE A 99 0.13 -6.79 -15.27
N PHE A 100 0.10 -7.58 -16.36
CA PHE A 100 1.29 -8.22 -16.93
C PHE A 100 2.16 -7.29 -17.76
N GLU A 101 1.69 -6.07 -18.06
CA GLU A 101 2.49 -5.01 -18.69
C GLU A 101 3.32 -4.19 -17.68
N HIS A 102 3.24 -4.53 -16.39
CA HIS A 102 4.02 -3.88 -15.33
C HIS A 102 5.25 -4.71 -14.99
N ASP A 103 6.26 -4.08 -14.38
CA ASP A 103 7.47 -4.76 -13.94
C ASP A 103 7.33 -5.39 -12.56
N ILE A 104 6.64 -4.67 -11.66
CA ILE A 104 6.48 -5.03 -10.25
C ILE A 104 5.01 -4.90 -9.86
N ILE A 105 4.49 -5.92 -9.19
CA ILE A 105 3.16 -5.93 -8.59
C ILE A 105 3.31 -5.99 -7.08
N PHE A 106 2.76 -5.00 -6.39
CA PHE A 106 2.66 -4.98 -4.93
C PHE A 106 1.29 -5.51 -4.47
N VAL A 107 1.33 -6.40 -3.50
CA VAL A 107 0.14 -6.90 -2.78
C VAL A 107 0.35 -6.65 -1.28
N PRO A 108 -0.14 -5.52 -0.74
CA PRO A 108 -0.16 -5.32 0.71
C PRO A 108 -1.15 -6.30 1.35
N ILE A 109 -0.74 -6.92 2.45
CA ILE A 109 -1.52 -7.94 3.13
C ILE A 109 -1.67 -7.57 4.59
N HIS A 110 -2.92 -7.44 5.03
CA HIS A 110 -3.27 -7.29 6.44
C HIS A 110 -3.59 -8.65 7.05
N LEU A 111 -2.71 -9.17 7.90
CA LEU A 111 -2.93 -10.41 8.64
C LEU A 111 -3.20 -10.10 10.10
N ARG A 112 -4.46 -10.20 10.51
CA ARG A 112 -4.92 -9.86 11.87
C ARG A 112 -4.60 -8.40 12.23
N ALA A 113 -3.47 -8.15 12.90
CA ALA A 113 -3.00 -6.84 13.32
C ALA A 113 -1.56 -6.59 12.81
N HIS A 114 -1.19 -7.18 11.68
CA HIS A 114 0.17 -7.11 11.14
C HIS A 114 0.16 -6.87 9.63
N TRP A 115 0.96 -5.92 9.18
CA TRP A 115 1.12 -5.61 7.76
C TRP A 115 2.31 -6.36 7.18
N THR A 116 2.06 -7.05 6.08
CA THR A 116 3.09 -7.75 5.30
C THR A 116 2.95 -7.39 3.83
N LEU A 117 3.97 -7.69 3.02
CA LEU A 117 3.98 -7.34 1.61
C LEU A 117 4.39 -8.54 0.77
N LEU A 118 3.57 -8.89 -0.21
CA LEU A 118 3.97 -9.77 -1.29
C LEU A 118 4.32 -8.96 -2.53
N VAL A 119 5.42 -9.32 -3.17
CA VAL A 119 5.97 -8.66 -4.35
C VAL A 119 6.13 -9.67 -5.46
N VAL A 120 5.48 -9.42 -6.60
CA VAL A 120 5.73 -10.15 -7.84
C VAL A 120 6.64 -9.27 -8.71
N ASP A 121 7.86 -9.74 -8.98
CA ASP A 121 8.76 -9.10 -9.96
C ASP A 121 8.64 -9.89 -11.26
N LEU A 122 7.91 -9.34 -12.23
CA LEU A 122 7.61 -10.00 -13.51
C LEU A 122 8.84 -10.09 -14.40
N ARG A 123 9.77 -9.15 -14.28
CA ARG A 123 11.06 -9.18 -15.01
C ARG A 123 11.92 -10.35 -14.56
N LYS A 124 11.88 -10.66 -13.27
CA LYS A 124 12.66 -11.75 -12.65
C LYS A 124 11.87 -13.06 -12.55
N LYS A 125 10.57 -13.05 -12.83
CA LYS A 125 9.65 -14.18 -12.61
C LYS A 125 9.72 -14.72 -11.18
N THR A 126 9.75 -13.82 -10.20
CA THR A 126 9.83 -14.18 -8.77
C THR A 126 8.67 -13.64 -7.98
N ILE A 127 8.18 -14.42 -7.03
CA ILE A 127 7.27 -14.00 -5.97
C ILE A 127 8.03 -14.01 -4.65
N LYS A 128 8.02 -12.89 -3.91
CA LYS A 128 8.67 -12.76 -2.61
C LYS A 128 7.70 -12.25 -1.57
N TYR A 129 7.79 -12.81 -0.38
CA TYR A 129 7.04 -12.38 0.79
C TYR A 129 7.96 -11.68 1.78
N PHE A 130 7.54 -10.52 2.26
CA PHE A 130 8.25 -9.69 3.22
C PHE A 130 7.40 -9.53 4.49
N ASP A 131 7.96 -9.96 5.62
CA ASP A 131 7.39 -9.85 6.94
C ASP A 131 8.48 -9.32 7.90
N SER A 132 8.23 -8.17 8.53
CA SER A 132 9.16 -7.52 9.47
C SER A 132 9.29 -8.24 10.82
N LEU A 133 8.38 -9.16 11.14
CA LEU A 133 8.44 -10.05 12.30
C LEU A 133 9.08 -11.42 11.97
N GLY A 134 9.45 -11.64 10.70
CA GLY A 134 10.22 -12.82 10.28
C GLY A 134 9.41 -14.10 10.09
N HIS A 135 8.07 -14.04 10.04
CA HIS A 135 7.28 -15.22 9.72
C HIS A 135 7.45 -15.66 8.26
N ARG A 136 7.29 -16.96 8.01
CA ARG A 136 7.30 -17.52 6.66
C ARG A 136 5.95 -17.33 5.98
N GLY A 137 5.97 -16.95 4.71
CA GLY A 137 4.78 -16.70 3.88
C GLY A 137 4.50 -17.77 2.83
N ASP A 138 5.00 -19.00 2.98
CA ASP A 138 4.92 -20.03 1.92
C ASP A 138 3.48 -20.27 1.44
N HIS A 139 2.53 -20.36 2.38
CA HIS A 139 1.09 -20.51 2.09
C HIS A 139 0.48 -19.28 1.38
N ILE A 140 1.01 -18.08 1.64
CA ILE A 140 0.56 -16.82 1.02
C ILE A 140 1.02 -16.78 -0.43
N CYS A 141 2.28 -17.16 -0.69
CA CYS A 141 2.83 -17.26 -2.03
C CYS A 141 2.06 -18.25 -2.90
N ILE A 142 1.69 -19.42 -2.34
CA ILE A 142 0.90 -20.45 -3.05
C ILE A 142 -0.50 -19.93 -3.42
N THR A 143 -1.12 -19.10 -2.56
CA THR A 143 -2.47 -18.56 -2.82
C THR A 143 -2.53 -17.64 -4.05
N ILE A 144 -1.41 -17.05 -4.46
CA ILE A 144 -1.31 -16.10 -5.58
C ILE A 144 -0.88 -16.77 -6.90
N LEU A 145 -0.34 -17.99 -6.84
CA LEU A 145 -0.01 -18.80 -8.02
C LEU A 145 -1.26 -19.41 -8.66
#